data_AF-A0A1V2GC20-F1
#
_entry.id   AF-A0A1V2GC20-F1
#
_cell.length_a   1.000
_cell.length_b   1.000
_cell.length_c   1.000
_cell.angle_alpha   90.00
_cell.angle_beta   90.00
_cell.angle_gamma   90.00
#
_symmetry.space_group_name_H-M   'P 1'
#
loop_
_entity.id
_entity.type
_entity.pdbx_description
1 polymer ?
#
loop_
_entity_poly.entity_id
_entity_poly.type
_entity_poly.pdbx_seq_one_letter_code
_entity_poly.pdbx_strand_id
1 'polypeptide(L)' 'VVFQRRVHAQVMDYLENGIPERPARFIKALQNYYHTPELTAEQFPWPEALN' A
#
# COMPACT_ATOMS: atom_id res chain seq x y z
N VAL A 1 -4.64 -11.71 -12.06
CA VAL A 1 -3.83 -12.19 -10.91
C VAL A 1 -2.34 -11.87 -11.04
N VAL A 2 -1.65 -12.25 -12.13
CA VAL A 2 -0.19 -12.04 -12.28
C VAL A 2 0.23 -10.56 -12.14
N PHE A 3 -0.50 -9.64 -12.79
CA PHE A 3 -0.25 -8.20 -12.65
C PHE A 3 -0.44 -7.71 -11.22
N GLN A 4 -1.52 -8.14 -10.55
CA GLN A 4 -1.84 -7.73 -9.18
C GLN A 4 -0.77 -8.22 -8.18
N ARG A 5 -0.18 -9.40 -8.40
CA ARG A 5 0.95 -9.90 -7.60
C ARG A 5 2.19 -9.01 -7.72
N ARG A 6 2.47 -8.47 -8.92
CA ARG A 6 3.57 -7.51 -9.11
C ARG A 6 3.29 -6.19 -8.40
N VAL A 7 2.05 -5.72 -8.44
CA VAL A 7 1.65 -4.51 -7.70
C VAL A 7 1.78 -4.73 -6.20
N HIS A 8 1.32 -5.88 -5.68
CA HIS A 8 1.44 -6.23 -4.27
C HIS A 8 2.91 -6.25 -3.82
N ALA A 9 3.79 -6.92 -4.57
CA ALA A 9 5.22 -6.92 -4.29
C ALA A 9 5.82 -5.51 -4.26
N GLN A 10 5.40 -4.63 -5.17
CA GLN A 10 5.84 -3.24 -5.18
C GLN A 10 5.32 -2.43 -3.98
N VAL A 11 4.11 -2.72 -3.51
CA VAL A 11 3.56 -2.09 -2.28
C VAL A 11 4.37 -2.52 -1.06
N MET A 12 4.71 -3.81 -0.96
CA MET A 12 5.54 -4.32 0.14
C MET A 12 6.93 -3.66 0.13
N ASP A 13 7.54 -3.56 -1.05
CA ASP A 13 8.81 -2.84 -1.23
C ASP A 13 8.74 -1.38 -0.76
N TYR A 14 7.66 -0.67 -1.07
CA TYR A 14 7.46 0.72 -0.59
C TYR A 14 7.21 0.82 0.91
N LEU A 15 6.58 -0.18 1.53
CA LEU A 15 6.36 -0.20 2.98
C LEU A 15 7.65 -0.51 3.75
N GLU A 16 8.53 -1.37 3.21
CA GLU A 16 9.80 -1.76 3.83
C GLU A 16 10.94 -0.76 3.56
N ASN A 17 11.13 -0.37 2.29
CA ASN A 17 12.24 0.49 1.86
C ASN A 17 11.90 1.99 1.86
N GLY A 18 10.64 2.32 2.11
CA GLY A 18 10.16 3.68 2.25
C GLY A 18 9.43 4.21 1.02
N ILE A 19 8.39 5.00 1.29
CA ILE A 19 7.55 5.62 0.27
C ILE A 19 8.20 6.94 -0.18
N PRO A 20 8.28 7.24 -1.50
CA PRO A 20 8.78 8.52 -1.98
C PRO A 20 8.04 9.73 -1.38
N GLU A 21 8.71 10.88 -1.29
CA GLU A 21 8.21 12.04 -0.53
C GLU A 21 6.82 12.52 -0.97
N ARG A 22 6.58 12.61 -2.28
CA ARG A 22 5.29 13.06 -2.83
C ARG A 22 4.13 12.13 -2.47
N PRO A 23 4.19 10.80 -2.72
CA PRO A 23 3.15 9.88 -2.28
C PRO A 23 3.04 9.78 -0.75
N ALA A 24 4.14 9.84 0.00
CA ALA A 24 4.10 9.81 1.47
C ALA A 24 3.31 11.00 2.04
N ARG A 25 3.54 12.21 1.51
CA ARG A 25 2.76 13.41 1.90
C ARG A 25 1.28 13.27 1.58
N PHE A 26 0.95 12.66 0.44
CA PHE A 26 -0.44 12.46 0.04
C PHE A 26 -1.15 11.43 0.91
N ILE A 27 -0.50 10.31 1.21
CA ILE A 27 -1.01 9.27 2.12
C ILE A 27 -1.31 9.86 3.49
N LYS A 28 -0.40 10.65 4.06
CA LYS A 28 -0.61 11.31 5.35
C LYS A 28 -1.80 12.28 5.34
N ALA A 29 -1.97 13.02 4.24
CA ALA A 29 -3.13 13.90 4.07
C ALA A 29 -4.45 13.10 4.03
N LEU A 30 -4.48 11.97 3.32
CA LEU A 30 -5.63 11.06 3.29
C LEU A 30 -5.92 10.46 4.66
N GLN A 31 -4.89 10.00 5.39
CA GLN A 31 -5.03 9.47 6.74
C GLN A 31 -5.63 10.50 7.69
N ASN A 32 -5.15 11.74 7.65
CA ASN A 32 -5.69 12.82 8.48
C ASN A 32 -7.12 13.18 8.12
N TYR A 33 -7.46 13.18 6.82
CA TYR A 33 -8.78 13.56 6.33
C TYR A 33 -9.85 12.50 6.62
N TYR A 34 -9.52 11.22 6.41
CA TYR A 34 -10.43 10.10 6.60
C TYR A 34 -10.28 9.40 7.97
N HIS A 35 -9.38 9.90 8.82
CA HIS A 35 -9.03 9.30 10.12
C HIS A 35 -8.69 7.81 10.03
N THR A 36 -8.01 7.41 8.96
CA THR A 36 -7.61 6.02 8.78
C THR A 36 -6.35 5.71 9.59
N PRO A 37 -6.22 4.49 10.13
CA PRO A 37 -5.02 4.08 10.85
C PRO A 37 -3.78 4.07 9.94
N GLU A 38 -2.61 3.87 10.56
CA GLU A 38 -1.36 3.73 9.81
C GLU A 38 -1.42 2.57 8.80
N LEU A 39 -0.70 2.73 7.69
CA LEU A 39 -0.66 1.69 6.66
C LEU A 39 0.16 0.52 7.16
N THR A 40 -0.44 -0.67 7.17
CA THR A 40 0.25 -1.92 7.52
C THR A 40 0.17 -2.91 6.36
N ALA A 41 1.15 -3.80 6.25
CA ALA A 41 1.19 -4.83 5.20
C ALA A 41 -0.08 -5.71 5.20
N GLU A 42 -0.69 -5.92 6.37
CA GLU A 42 -1.92 -6.69 6.56
C GLU A 42 -3.13 -6.11 5.80
N GLN A 43 -3.14 -4.79 5.54
CA GLN A 43 -4.20 -4.12 4.78
C GLN A 43 -4.14 -4.42 3.27
N PHE A 44 -3.03 -4.99 2.80
CA PHE A 44 -2.81 -5.34 1.40
C PHE A 44 -2.71 -6.87 1.27
N PRO A 45 -3.84 -7.59 1.20
CA PRO A 45 -3.83 -9.04 1.10
C PRO A 45 -3.19 -9.50 -0.22
N TRP A 46 -2.53 -10.66 -0.18
CA TRP A 46 -1.96 -11.25 -1.38
C TRP A 46 -3.07 -11.57 -2.39
N PRO A 47 -2.92 -11.18 -3.66
CA PRO A 47 -3.90 -11.51 -4.69
C PRO A 47 -3.83 -13.00 -5.02
N GLU A 48 -4.68 -13.75 -4.32
CA GLU A 48 -5.19 -15.04 -4.77
C GLU A 48 -5.99 -14.83 -6.06
N ALA A 49 -6.08 -15.86 -6.90
CA ALA A 49 -6.87 -15.73 -8.11
C ALA A 49 -8.30 -15.38 -7.69
N LEU A 50 -8.80 -14.19 -8.09
CA LEU A 50 -10.22 -13.89 -8.05
C LEU A 50 -10.91 -15.04 -8.80
N ASN A 51 -11.59 -15.90 -8.04
CA ASN A 51 -12.47 -16.93 -8.59
C ASN A 51 -13.63 -16.27 -9.34
#